data_AF-A0AAJ3F3D5-F1
#
_entry.id   AF-A0AAJ3F3D5-F1
#
_cell.length_a   1.000
_cell.length_b   1.000
_cell.length_c   1.000
_cell.angle_alpha   90.00
_cell.angle_beta   90.00
_cell.angle_gamma   90.00
#
_symmetry.space_group_name_H-M   'P 1'
#
loop_
_entity.id
_entity.type
_entity.pdbx_description
1 polymer ?
#
loop_
_entity_poly.entity_id
_entity_poly.type
_entity_poly.pdbx_seq_one_letter_code
_entity_poly.pdbx_strand_id
1 'polypeptide(L)'
;MILGIESTAHTLSFGLVDEIGNAYPSVSDFFRPKEGGIHPREAADHHSDVAGSLLEKLMESHGLSAGGVSAIAFSQGPGLGPCLRVGASVARSLSRSWGIPLIGVNHCVAHIEIGRSQTGCDDPVLLYVSGGNTQVIARAGNRYRVLGETLDIGIGNMLDKFARSQGIPFPGGPEIESLASTWIADVPDAGLGSVLLPYGVQ
;
A
#
# COMPACT_ATOMS: atom_id res chain seq x y z
N MET A 1 -13.35 9.39 -16.50
CA MET A 1 -12.31 9.05 -15.50
C MET A 1 -12.83 7.99 -14.54
N ILE A 2 -12.00 7.05 -14.12
CA ILE A 2 -12.28 6.12 -13.01
C ILE A 2 -11.64 6.68 -11.75
N LEU A 3 -12.41 6.83 -10.67
CA LEU A 3 -11.92 7.24 -9.36
C LEU A 3 -11.59 6.00 -8.53
N GLY A 4 -10.32 5.85 -8.14
CA GLY A 4 -9.83 4.78 -7.26
C GLY A 4 -9.73 5.24 -5.80
N ILE A 5 -10.09 4.36 -4.87
CA ILE A 5 -10.01 4.58 -3.41
C ILE A 5 -9.20 3.44 -2.78
N GLU A 6 -8.06 3.77 -2.18
CA GLU A 6 -7.18 2.84 -1.47
C GLU A 6 -7.25 3.13 0.05
N SER A 7 -7.61 2.12 0.84
CA SER A 7 -7.85 2.25 2.27
C SER A 7 -7.52 0.98 3.07
N THR A 8 -6.59 0.16 2.60
CA THR A 8 -6.33 -1.17 3.19
C THR A 8 -5.55 -1.10 4.51
N ALA A 9 -4.76 -0.06 4.73
CA ALA A 9 -3.80 0.01 5.84
C ALA A 9 -3.78 1.38 6.53
N HIS A 10 -2.62 2.04 6.58
CA HIS A 10 -2.41 3.35 7.22
C HIS A 10 -2.61 4.52 6.24
N THR A 11 -2.59 4.25 4.95
CA THR A 11 -2.77 5.27 3.91
C THR A 11 -4.21 5.25 3.43
N LEU A 12 -4.82 6.44 3.40
CA LEU A 12 -6.00 6.68 2.58
C LEU A 12 -5.55 7.45 1.35
N SER A 13 -5.91 6.95 0.17
CA SER A 13 -5.55 7.59 -1.09
C SER A 13 -6.72 7.60 -2.06
N PHE A 14 -6.83 8.69 -2.81
CA PHE A 14 -7.71 8.80 -3.96
C PHE A 14 -6.87 9.02 -5.22
N GLY A 15 -7.15 8.25 -6.28
CA GLY A 15 -6.44 8.34 -7.56
C GLY A 15 -7.39 8.33 -8.74
N LEU A 16 -6.89 8.73 -9.92
CA LEU A 16 -7.65 8.78 -11.16
C LEU A 16 -6.95 7.99 -12.26
N VAL A 17 -7.75 7.27 -13.05
CA VAL A 17 -7.29 6.58 -14.25
C VAL A 17 -8.24 6.92 -15.40
N ASP A 18 -7.71 7.17 -16.60
CA ASP A 18 -8.54 7.37 -17.80
C ASP A 18 -8.96 6.05 -18.46
N GLU A 19 -9.72 6.13 -19.54
CA GLU A 19 -10.29 4.96 -20.24
C GLU A 19 -9.24 4.13 -21.00
N ILE A 20 -8.07 4.69 -21.26
CA ILE A 20 -6.96 4.00 -21.94
C ILE A 20 -5.89 3.52 -20.95
N GLY A 21 -6.10 3.73 -19.65
CA GLY A 21 -5.27 3.17 -18.57
C GLY A 21 -4.17 4.11 -18.06
N ASN A 22 -4.18 5.39 -18.43
CA ASN A 22 -3.22 6.35 -17.89
C ASN A 22 -3.59 6.72 -16.45
N ALA A 23 -2.65 6.52 -15.53
CA ALA A 23 -2.80 6.91 -14.14
C ALA A 23 -2.36 8.37 -13.94
N TYR A 24 -3.15 9.12 -13.16
CA TYR A 24 -2.87 10.50 -12.77
C TYR A 24 -2.36 10.57 -11.32
N PRO A 25 -1.68 11.66 -10.93
CA PRO A 25 -1.21 11.84 -9.56
C PRO A 25 -2.34 11.69 -8.53
N SER A 26 -2.14 10.78 -7.57
CA SER A 26 -3.06 10.56 -6.46
C SER A 26 -2.89 11.59 -5.35
N VAL A 27 -3.93 11.83 -4.57
CA VAL A 27 -3.88 12.58 -3.31
C VAL A 27 -4.03 11.60 -2.15
N SER A 28 -3.07 11.61 -1.23
CA SER A 28 -2.98 10.62 -0.14
C SER A 28 -2.72 11.28 1.21
N ASP A 29 -3.21 10.67 2.28
CA ASP A 29 -2.83 10.99 3.66
C ASP A 29 -2.45 9.71 4.42
N PHE A 30 -1.47 9.83 5.31
CA PHE A 30 -0.83 8.73 6.00
C PHE A 30 -1.06 8.87 7.51
N PHE A 31 -1.77 7.90 8.09
CA PHE A 31 -1.87 7.77 9.53
C PHE A 31 -0.49 7.41 10.11
N ARG A 32 0.07 8.31 10.93
CA ARG A 32 1.32 8.08 11.66
C ARG A 32 0.99 7.84 13.14
N PRO A 33 1.11 6.60 13.64
CA PRO A 33 0.92 6.33 15.05
C PRO A 33 1.98 7.08 15.87
N LYS A 34 1.56 7.73 16.96
CA LYS A 34 2.48 8.45 17.86
C LYS A 34 3.43 7.49 18.58
N GLU A 35 2.92 6.31 18.94
CA GLU A 35 3.65 5.25 19.62
C GLU A 35 3.19 3.89 19.11
N GLY A 36 4.08 2.89 19.15
CA GLY A 36 3.72 1.52 18.81
C GLY A 36 3.46 1.28 17.32
N GLY A 37 2.79 0.15 17.03
CA GLY A 37 2.44 -0.25 15.67
C GLY A 37 1.12 0.38 15.21
N ILE A 38 0.67 0.00 14.02
CA ILE A 38 -0.62 0.45 13.50
C ILE A 38 -1.76 0.00 14.43
N HIS A 39 -2.54 0.96 14.93
CA HIS A 39 -3.76 0.68 15.67
C HIS A 39 -4.95 0.72 14.70
N PRO A 40 -5.59 -0.42 14.38
CA PRO A 40 -6.57 -0.48 13.29
C PRO A 40 -7.76 0.47 13.45
N ARG A 41 -8.15 0.76 14.69
CA ARG A 41 -9.23 1.71 14.97
C ARG A 41 -8.82 3.15 14.68
N GLU A 42 -7.63 3.55 15.11
CA GLU A 42 -7.16 4.93 14.92
C GLU A 42 -6.88 5.23 13.44
N ALA A 43 -6.34 4.24 12.71
CA ALA A 43 -6.19 4.34 11.27
C ALA A 43 -7.54 4.52 10.55
N ALA A 44 -8.58 3.80 10.99
CA ALA A 44 -9.93 3.95 10.44
C ALA A 44 -10.57 5.30 10.80
N ASP A 45 -10.40 5.78 12.03
CA ASP A 45 -10.89 7.10 12.47
C ASP A 45 -10.21 8.21 11.63
N HIS A 46 -8.89 8.13 11.45
CA HIS A 46 -8.14 9.00 10.55
C HIS A 46 -8.71 8.99 9.12
N HIS A 47 -8.98 7.83 8.54
CA HIS A 47 -9.57 7.74 7.20
C HIS A 47 -10.94 8.41 7.14
N SER A 48 -11.77 8.24 8.16
CA SER A 48 -13.09 8.87 8.24
C SER A 48 -12.97 10.39 8.28
N ASP A 49 -12.02 10.92 9.04
CA ASP A 49 -11.83 12.36 9.24
C ASP A 49 -11.30 13.06 7.97
N VAL A 50 -10.38 12.43 7.25
CA VAL A 50 -9.68 13.06 6.11
C VAL A 50 -10.33 12.81 4.75
N ALA A 51 -11.18 11.78 4.61
CA ALA A 51 -11.72 11.33 3.32
C ALA A 51 -12.36 12.44 2.48
N GLY A 52 -13.23 13.25 3.09
CA GLY A 52 -13.92 14.34 2.37
C GLY A 52 -12.93 15.36 1.80
N SER A 53 -12.00 15.82 2.63
CA SER A 53 -10.99 16.81 2.22
C SER A 53 -10.02 16.28 1.16
N LEU A 54 -9.67 15.00 1.19
CA LEU A 54 -8.79 14.40 0.19
C LEU A 54 -9.48 14.26 -1.16
N LEU A 55 -10.75 13.85 -1.16
CA LEU A 55 -11.55 13.78 -2.37
C LEU A 55 -11.70 15.16 -3.01
N GLU A 56 -12.03 16.18 -2.22
CA GLU A 56 -12.15 17.56 -2.70
C GLU A 56 -10.84 18.04 -3.34
N LYS A 57 -9.70 17.87 -2.66
CA LYS A 57 -8.37 18.20 -3.20
C LYS A 57 -8.06 17.49 -4.52
N LEU A 58 -8.39 16.20 -4.64
CA LEU A 58 -8.18 15.44 -5.88
C LEU A 58 -9.03 16.00 -7.03
N MET A 59 -10.31 16.25 -6.77
CA MET A 59 -11.24 16.75 -7.78
C MET A 59 -10.84 18.16 -8.25
N GLU A 60 -10.51 19.05 -7.31
CA GLU A 60 -10.04 20.42 -7.60
C GLU A 60 -8.74 20.43 -8.40
N SER A 61 -7.75 19.64 -7.99
CA SER A 61 -6.44 19.59 -8.67
C SER A 61 -6.52 19.12 -10.13
N HIS A 62 -7.59 18.40 -10.49
CA HIS A 62 -7.84 17.92 -11.85
C HIS A 62 -8.99 18.64 -12.56
N GLY A 63 -9.58 19.68 -11.93
CA GLY A 63 -10.72 20.42 -12.49
C GLY A 63 -11.94 19.54 -12.76
N LEU A 64 -12.12 18.46 -11.99
CA LEU A 64 -13.20 17.51 -12.18
C LEU A 64 -14.43 17.87 -11.33
N SER A 65 -15.60 17.59 -11.88
CA SER A 65 -16.85 17.51 -11.14
C SER A 65 -17.34 16.06 -11.12
N ALA A 66 -18.37 15.76 -10.33
CA ALA A 66 -18.97 14.42 -10.28
C ALA A 66 -19.31 13.86 -11.67
N GLY A 67 -19.73 14.71 -12.62
CA GLY A 67 -20.03 14.30 -14.00
C GLY A 67 -18.82 13.88 -14.84
N GLY A 68 -17.59 14.18 -14.41
CA GLY A 68 -16.35 13.74 -15.07
C GLY A 68 -15.90 12.33 -14.67
N VAL A 69 -16.55 11.71 -13.69
CA VAL A 69 -16.22 10.38 -13.16
C VAL A 69 -17.24 9.36 -13.66
N SER A 70 -16.76 8.32 -14.35
CA SER A 70 -17.60 7.29 -14.99
C SER A 70 -17.76 6.04 -14.14
N ALA A 71 -16.85 5.78 -13.20
CA ALA A 71 -16.96 4.68 -12.24
C ALA A 71 -16.14 4.94 -10.96
N ILE A 72 -16.53 4.26 -9.87
CA ILE A 72 -15.77 4.20 -8.61
C ILE A 72 -15.15 2.81 -8.47
N ALA A 73 -13.84 2.75 -8.28
CA ALA A 73 -13.11 1.56 -7.88
C ALA A 73 -12.61 1.70 -6.43
N PHE A 74 -12.66 0.64 -5.64
CA PHE A 74 -12.16 0.70 -4.26
C PHE A 74 -11.44 -0.58 -3.87
N SER A 75 -10.44 -0.45 -2.98
CA SER A 75 -9.73 -1.58 -2.41
C SER A 75 -10.68 -2.42 -1.54
N GLN A 76 -11.12 -3.57 -2.05
CA GLN A 76 -11.99 -4.50 -1.32
C GLN A 76 -11.20 -5.40 -0.36
N GLY A 77 -9.91 -5.59 -0.63
CA GLY A 77 -8.98 -6.30 0.23
C GLY A 77 -7.82 -6.94 -0.54
N PRO A 78 -6.90 -7.63 0.15
CA PRO A 78 -6.85 -7.79 1.62
C PRO A 78 -6.48 -6.48 2.35
N GLY A 79 -6.68 -6.43 3.67
CA GLY A 79 -6.38 -5.23 4.47
C GLY A 79 -6.99 -5.28 5.87
N LEU A 80 -6.80 -4.20 6.64
CA LEU A 80 -7.38 -4.02 7.97
C LEU A 80 -8.89 -3.85 7.88
N GLY A 81 -9.63 -4.74 8.54
CA GLY A 81 -11.09 -4.74 8.54
C GLY A 81 -11.74 -3.36 8.82
N PRO A 82 -11.32 -2.62 9.85
CA PRO A 82 -11.82 -1.26 10.11
C PRO A 82 -11.60 -0.29 8.94
N CYS A 83 -10.37 -0.20 8.42
CA CYS A 83 -10.03 0.71 7.32
C CYS A 83 -10.79 0.35 6.02
N LEU A 84 -10.87 -0.95 5.70
CA LEU A 84 -11.65 -1.45 4.55
C LEU A 84 -13.13 -1.06 4.65
N ARG A 85 -13.74 -1.10 5.84
CA ARG A 85 -15.14 -0.68 6.03
C ARG A 85 -15.33 0.81 5.77
N VAL A 86 -14.39 1.65 6.19
CA VAL A 86 -14.43 3.10 5.94
C VAL A 86 -14.36 3.37 4.45
N GLY A 87 -13.32 2.90 3.75
CA GLY A 87 -13.17 3.12 2.31
C GLY A 87 -14.33 2.55 1.50
N ALA A 88 -14.81 1.35 1.84
CA ALA A 88 -15.98 0.78 1.17
C ALA A 88 -17.27 1.58 1.41
N SER A 89 -17.41 2.23 2.57
CA SER A 89 -18.57 3.08 2.87
C SER A 89 -18.52 4.41 2.14
N VAL A 90 -17.34 5.02 2.02
CA VAL A 90 -17.11 6.19 1.15
C VAL A 90 -17.43 5.83 -0.30
N ALA A 91 -16.85 4.74 -0.81
CA ALA A 91 -17.03 4.30 -2.20
C ALA A 91 -18.50 4.05 -2.55
N ARG A 92 -19.24 3.33 -1.69
CA ARG A 92 -20.68 3.09 -1.87
C ARG A 92 -21.50 4.37 -1.84
N SER A 93 -21.17 5.30 -0.94
CA SER A 93 -21.87 6.57 -0.83
C SER A 93 -21.70 7.41 -2.09
N LEU A 94 -20.47 7.50 -2.62
CA LEU A 94 -20.17 8.21 -3.87
C LEU A 94 -20.85 7.58 -5.07
N SER A 95 -20.70 6.26 -5.26
CA SER A 95 -21.35 5.53 -6.35
C SER A 95 -22.87 5.73 -6.32
N ARG A 96 -23.51 5.64 -5.15
CA ARG A 96 -24.95 5.83 -5.00
C ARG A 96 -25.36 7.27 -5.27
N SER A 97 -24.60 8.25 -4.77
CA SER A 97 -24.91 9.68 -4.93
C SER A 97 -24.72 10.17 -6.35
N TRP A 98 -23.72 9.64 -7.06
CA TRP A 98 -23.39 10.05 -8.43
C TRP A 98 -24.08 9.17 -9.49
N GLY A 99 -24.71 8.06 -9.07
CA GLY A 99 -25.43 7.17 -9.97
C GLY A 99 -24.53 6.39 -10.92
N ILE A 100 -23.29 6.11 -10.50
CA ILE A 100 -22.27 5.46 -11.34
C ILE A 100 -21.84 4.09 -10.79
N PRO A 101 -21.31 3.19 -11.64
CA PRO A 101 -20.87 1.85 -11.23
C PRO A 101 -19.84 1.85 -10.10
N LEU A 102 -19.91 0.80 -9.27
CA LEU A 102 -18.97 0.51 -8.19
C LEU A 102 -18.24 -0.82 -8.46
N ILE A 103 -16.92 -0.80 -8.36
CA ILE A 103 -16.05 -1.93 -8.67
C ILE A 103 -15.17 -2.25 -7.45
N GLY A 104 -15.26 -3.48 -6.95
CA GLY A 104 -14.36 -3.98 -5.91
C GLY A 104 -13.05 -4.46 -6.54
N VAL A 105 -11.92 -3.99 -6.00
CA VAL A 105 -10.58 -4.30 -6.51
C VAL A 105 -9.77 -5.06 -5.46
N ASN A 106 -9.03 -6.07 -5.91
CA ASN A 106 -8.04 -6.74 -5.08
C ASN A 106 -6.76 -5.90 -5.01
N HIS A 107 -6.35 -5.53 -3.80
CA HIS A 107 -5.21 -4.65 -3.53
C HIS A 107 -3.88 -5.21 -4.06
N CYS A 108 -3.62 -6.51 -3.84
CA CYS A 108 -2.38 -7.14 -4.31
C CYS A 108 -2.31 -7.16 -5.84
N VAL A 109 -3.43 -7.43 -6.51
CA VAL A 109 -3.52 -7.38 -7.97
C VAL A 109 -3.35 -5.95 -8.49
N ALA A 110 -3.88 -4.94 -7.79
CA ALA A 110 -3.70 -3.55 -8.17
C ALA A 110 -2.22 -3.15 -8.22
N HIS A 111 -1.39 -3.62 -7.29
CA HIS A 111 0.06 -3.42 -7.33
C HIS A 111 0.72 -4.03 -8.58
N ILE A 112 0.26 -5.21 -9.01
CA ILE A 112 0.75 -5.83 -10.24
C ILE A 112 0.36 -4.97 -11.44
N GLU A 113 -0.93 -4.64 -11.58
CA GLU A 113 -1.45 -3.96 -12.78
C GLU A 113 -0.89 -2.55 -12.95
N ILE A 114 -0.74 -1.77 -11.86
CA ILE A 114 -0.11 -0.46 -11.97
C ILE A 114 1.37 -0.58 -12.34
N GLY A 115 2.09 -1.56 -11.79
CA GLY A 115 3.48 -1.85 -12.16
C GLY A 115 3.62 -2.24 -13.62
N ARG A 116 2.76 -3.13 -14.13
CA ARG A 116 2.71 -3.54 -15.54
C ARG A 116 2.48 -2.33 -16.45
N SER A 117 1.48 -1.51 -16.14
CA SER A 117 1.15 -0.29 -16.90
C SER A 117 2.31 0.70 -16.95
N GLN A 118 2.95 0.98 -15.81
CA GLN A 118 4.00 2.00 -15.71
C GLN A 118 5.36 1.55 -16.27
N THR A 119 5.62 0.23 -16.31
CA THR A 119 6.93 -0.32 -16.74
C THR A 119 6.89 -0.94 -18.13
N GLY A 120 5.70 -1.23 -18.67
CA GLY A 120 5.55 -2.01 -19.90
C GLY A 120 5.87 -3.50 -19.74
N CYS A 121 6.03 -3.99 -18.50
CA CYS A 121 6.24 -5.41 -18.23
C CYS A 121 4.93 -6.18 -18.40
N ASP A 122 4.80 -6.98 -19.46
CA ASP A 122 3.52 -7.62 -19.80
C ASP A 122 3.17 -8.80 -18.88
N ASP A 123 4.11 -9.67 -18.54
CA ASP A 123 3.83 -10.86 -17.69
C ASP A 123 4.87 -11.01 -16.56
N PRO A 124 4.81 -10.16 -15.53
CA PRO A 124 5.80 -10.16 -14.46
C PRO A 124 5.60 -11.30 -13.46
N VAL A 125 6.70 -11.75 -12.89
CA VAL A 125 6.72 -12.31 -11.54
C VAL A 125 6.90 -11.14 -10.57
N LEU A 126 5.88 -10.85 -9.76
CA LEU A 126 5.91 -9.79 -8.76
C LEU A 126 6.49 -10.30 -7.45
N LEU A 127 7.54 -9.65 -6.95
CA LEU A 127 7.92 -9.69 -5.54
C LEU A 127 7.15 -8.59 -4.80
N TYR A 128 6.10 -8.99 -4.07
CA TYR A 128 5.27 -8.08 -3.30
C TYR A 128 5.73 -8.01 -1.85
N VAL A 129 6.46 -6.95 -1.52
CA VAL A 129 6.96 -6.66 -0.17
C VAL A 129 6.32 -5.38 0.36
N SER A 130 5.58 -5.51 1.45
CA SER A 130 4.93 -4.41 2.16
C SER A 130 5.10 -4.59 3.67
N GLY A 131 4.51 -3.70 4.48
CA GLY A 131 4.44 -3.89 5.93
C GLY A 131 3.80 -5.24 6.29
N GLY A 132 2.67 -5.58 5.68
CA GLY A 132 1.91 -6.79 6.00
C GLY A 132 2.14 -7.99 5.09
N ASN A 133 2.78 -7.80 3.93
CA ASN A 133 2.85 -8.81 2.88
C ASN A 133 4.29 -9.09 2.48
N THR A 134 4.58 -10.37 2.23
CA THR A 134 5.81 -10.83 1.59
C THR A 134 5.43 -12.02 0.74
N GLN A 135 5.22 -11.77 -0.56
CA GLN A 135 4.63 -12.74 -1.47
C GLN A 135 5.36 -12.70 -2.82
N VAL A 136 5.52 -13.86 -3.44
CA VAL A 136 5.92 -14.00 -4.83
C VAL A 136 4.68 -14.38 -5.63
N ILE A 137 4.25 -13.51 -6.53
CA ILE A 137 2.99 -13.65 -7.26
C ILE A 137 3.29 -13.68 -8.75
N ALA A 138 2.71 -14.62 -9.47
CA ALA A 138 2.82 -14.70 -10.93
C ALA A 138 1.47 -15.02 -11.57
N ARG A 139 1.32 -14.73 -12.85
CA ARG A 139 0.14 -15.14 -13.61
C ARG A 139 0.18 -16.65 -13.85
N ALA A 140 -0.94 -17.32 -13.60
CA ALA A 140 -1.17 -18.73 -13.91
C ALA A 140 -2.48 -18.85 -14.69
N GLY A 141 -2.38 -18.83 -16.02
CA GLY A 141 -3.53 -18.77 -16.92
C GLY A 141 -4.28 -17.43 -16.81
N ASN A 142 -5.55 -17.49 -16.41
CA ASN A 142 -6.43 -16.31 -16.32
C ASN A 142 -6.49 -15.69 -14.91
N ARG A 143 -5.60 -16.08 -13.99
CA ARG A 143 -5.58 -15.57 -12.61
C ARG A 143 -4.14 -15.35 -12.15
N TYR A 144 -3.97 -14.45 -11.18
CA TYR A 144 -2.75 -14.36 -10.40
C TYR A 144 -2.71 -15.43 -9.31
N ARG A 145 -1.53 -16.00 -9.07
CA ARG A 145 -1.30 -17.04 -8.08
C ARG A 145 -0.08 -16.69 -7.23
N VAL A 146 -0.24 -16.84 -5.92
CA VAL A 146 0.87 -16.81 -4.97
C VAL A 146 1.67 -18.10 -5.15
N LEU A 147 2.94 -17.97 -5.52
CA LEU A 147 3.89 -19.08 -5.67
C LEU A 147 4.57 -19.41 -4.33
N GLY A 148 4.80 -18.38 -3.52
CA GLY A 148 5.36 -18.49 -2.18
C GLY A 148 5.08 -17.23 -1.38
N GLU A 149 5.00 -17.36 -0.07
CA GLU A 149 4.76 -16.25 0.85
C GLU A 149 5.43 -16.50 2.21
N THR A 150 5.55 -15.44 3.01
CA THR A 150 5.95 -15.58 4.41
C THR A 150 4.97 -16.48 5.18
N LEU A 151 5.49 -17.29 6.09
CA LEU A 151 4.70 -18.17 6.95
C LEU A 151 4.34 -17.53 8.30
N ASP A 152 4.91 -16.37 8.61
CA ASP A 152 4.70 -15.67 9.87
C ASP A 152 4.35 -14.19 9.68
N ILE A 153 5.33 -13.29 9.69
CA ILE A 153 5.17 -11.85 9.55
C ILE A 153 5.77 -11.37 8.24
N GLY A 154 5.17 -10.34 7.66
CA GLY A 154 5.76 -9.63 6.52
C GLY A 154 7.12 -9.03 6.89
N ILE A 155 8.03 -8.99 5.92
CA ILE A 155 9.39 -8.47 6.09
C ILE A 155 9.37 -7.01 6.59
N GLY A 156 8.44 -6.18 6.12
CA GLY A 156 8.30 -4.80 6.58
C GLY A 156 7.92 -4.72 8.07
N ASN A 157 6.95 -5.52 8.52
CA ASN A 157 6.57 -5.58 9.94
C ASN A 157 7.69 -6.16 10.82
N MET A 158 8.51 -7.09 10.30
CA MET A 158 9.70 -7.57 11.00
C MET A 158 10.68 -6.42 11.24
N LEU A 159 11.00 -5.65 10.19
CA LEU A 159 11.89 -4.49 10.29
C LEU A 159 11.35 -3.44 11.26
N ASP A 160 10.08 -3.09 11.18
CA ASP A 160 9.47 -2.11 12.09
C ASP A 160 9.44 -2.58 13.55
N LYS A 161 9.22 -3.89 13.80
CA LYS A 161 9.31 -4.46 15.15
C LYS A 161 10.73 -4.43 15.67
N PHE A 162 11.71 -4.77 14.84
CA PHE A 162 13.11 -4.69 15.20
C PHE A 162 13.51 -3.25 15.54
N ALA A 163 13.25 -2.28 14.65
CA ALA A 163 13.48 -0.85 14.89
C ALA A 163 12.95 -0.41 16.25
N ARG A 164 11.68 -0.72 16.53
CA ARG A 164 11.02 -0.37 17.79
C ARG A 164 11.72 -0.99 19.01
N SER A 165 12.16 -2.24 18.91
CA SER A 165 12.90 -2.91 19.99
C SER A 165 14.25 -2.25 20.29
N GLN A 166 14.79 -1.53 19.30
CA GLN A 166 16.04 -0.76 19.41
C GLN A 166 15.79 0.73 19.74
N GLY A 167 14.56 1.12 20.06
CA GLY A 167 14.20 2.52 20.37
C GLY A 167 14.10 3.43 19.14
N ILE A 168 14.06 2.88 17.93
CA ILE A 168 13.89 3.64 16.68
C ILE A 168 12.39 3.89 16.43
N PRO A 169 11.97 5.14 16.18
CA PRO A 169 10.58 5.49 15.92
C PRO A 169 10.07 4.98 14.56
N PHE A 170 8.75 4.95 14.38
CA PHE A 170 8.13 4.60 13.10
C PHE A 170 8.15 5.80 12.12
N PRO A 171 8.42 5.59 10.81
CA PRO A 171 8.75 4.33 10.13
C PRO A 171 10.19 3.87 10.35
N GLY A 172 10.39 2.61 10.72
CA GLY A 172 11.71 2.09 11.11
C GLY A 172 12.59 1.68 9.92
N GLY A 173 11.98 1.31 8.80
CA GLY A 173 12.70 0.84 7.59
C GLY A 173 13.78 1.80 7.09
N PRO A 174 13.47 3.08 6.82
CA PRO A 174 14.47 4.04 6.32
C PRO A 174 15.65 4.27 7.27
N GLU A 175 15.41 4.25 8.58
CA GLU A 175 16.48 4.41 9.58
C GLU A 175 17.41 3.18 9.60
N ILE A 176 16.84 1.96 9.56
CA ILE A 176 17.61 0.72 9.47
C ILE A 176 18.48 0.71 8.21
N GLU A 177 17.93 1.13 7.06
CA GLU A 177 18.66 1.23 5.80
C GLU A 177 19.84 2.22 5.89
N SER A 178 19.64 3.37 6.52
CA SER A 178 20.68 4.37 6.73
C SER A 178 21.81 3.86 7.64
N LEU A 179 21.45 3.22 8.75
CA LEU A 179 22.43 2.64 9.68
C LEU A 179 23.22 1.50 9.03
N ALA A 180 22.55 0.64 8.25
CA ALA A 180 23.20 -0.43 7.50
C ALA A 180 24.17 0.14 6.45
N SER A 181 23.77 1.18 5.72
CA SER A 181 24.63 1.84 4.72
C SER A 181 25.87 2.48 5.36
N THR A 182 25.70 3.10 6.53
CA THR A 182 26.81 3.69 7.30
C THR A 182 27.80 2.62 7.74
N TRP A 183 27.30 1.49 8.27
CA TRP A 183 28.15 0.36 8.66
C TRP A 183 28.95 -0.21 7.47
N ILE A 184 28.32 -0.34 6.29
CA ILE A 184 29.02 -0.80 5.08
C ILE A 184 30.15 0.16 4.67
N ALA A 185 29.95 1.47 4.84
CA ALA A 185 30.97 2.47 4.51
C ALA A 185 32.15 2.48 5.51
N ASP A 186 31.87 2.23 6.79
CA ASP A 186 32.85 2.37 7.88
C ASP A 186 33.66 1.09 8.13
N VAL A 187 33.20 -0.09 7.67
CA VAL A 187 33.85 -1.38 7.93
C VAL A 187 34.57 -1.89 6.66
N PRO A 188 35.92 -1.95 6.66
CA PRO A 188 36.67 -2.64 5.61
C PRO A 188 36.33 -4.13 5.71
N ASP A 189 35.79 -4.72 4.63
CA ASP A 189 35.22 -6.08 4.57
C ASP A 189 33.81 -6.24 5.19
N ALA A 190 32.97 -5.21 5.08
CA ALA A 190 31.53 -5.31 5.30
C ALA A 190 30.89 -6.34 4.35
N GLY A 191 30.70 -7.56 4.85
CA GLY A 191 30.09 -8.67 4.10
C GLY A 191 29.38 -9.61 5.06
N LEU A 192 28.51 -10.47 4.53
CA LEU A 192 27.74 -11.41 5.37
C LEU A 192 28.65 -12.32 6.24
N GLY A 193 29.88 -12.60 5.78
CA GLY A 193 30.86 -13.38 6.52
C GLY A 193 31.46 -12.67 7.74
N SER A 194 31.40 -11.34 7.83
CA SER A 194 31.86 -10.57 8.99
C SER A 194 30.75 -10.34 10.03
N VAL A 195 29.50 -10.70 9.71
CA VAL A 195 28.37 -10.63 10.62
C VAL A 195 28.24 -11.95 11.38
N LEU A 196 28.45 -11.92 12.69
CA LEU A 196 28.24 -13.08 13.55
C LEU A 196 26.73 -13.26 13.78
N LEU A 197 26.07 -14.03 12.91
CA LEU A 197 24.64 -14.30 13.03
C LEU A 197 24.37 -15.13 14.29
N PRO A 198 23.48 -14.69 15.19
CA PRO A 198 23.11 -15.46 16.37
C PRO A 198 22.27 -16.66 15.93
N TYR A 199 22.94 -17.81 15.75
CA TYR A 199 22.40 -19.15 15.48
C TYR A 199 21.84 -19.42 14.07
N GLY A 200 22.54 -20.30 13.34
CA GLY A 200 21.94 -21.46 12.67
C GLY A 200 21.06 -21.24 11.43
N VAL A 201 21.60 -20.63 10.38
CA VAL A 201 21.28 -21.06 9.01
C VAL A 201 22.62 -21.28 8.30
N GLN A 202 23.25 -22.42 8.60
CA GLN A 202 24.27 -23.02 7.75
C GLN A 202 23.60 -23.94 6.75
#